data_AF-A0A4V1ZYE3-F1
#
_entry.id   AF-A0A4V1ZYE3-F1
#
_cell.length_a   1.000
_cell.length_b   1.000
_cell.length_c   1.000
_cell.angle_alpha   90.00
_cell.angle_beta   90.00
_cell.angle_gamma   90.00
#
_symmetry.space_group_name_H-M   'P 1'
#
loop_
_entity.id
_entity.type
_entity.pdbx_description
1 polymer ?
#
loop_
_entity_poly.entity_id
_entity_poly.type
_entity_poly.pdbx_seq_one_letter_code
_entity_poly.pdbx_strand_id
1 'polypeptide(L)' 'MKLIAILFSLLVFYSCNDQQPPANPADDSTAVINVNPGEDWKFGIALWTFHNMNFAESVDRVNSSGLKYIEPNTFHKAGP' A
#
# COMPACT_ATOMS: atom_id res chain seq x y z
N MET A 1 28.56 -15.19 25.56
CA MET A 1 27.14 -14.76 25.54
C MET A 1 26.81 -13.80 24.40
N LYS A 2 27.61 -12.74 24.14
CA LYS A 2 27.38 -11.81 23.00
C LYS A 2 27.47 -12.47 21.61
N LEU A 3 28.31 -13.49 21.42
CA LEU A 3 28.45 -14.20 20.14
C LEU A 3 27.22 -15.06 19.79
N ILE A 4 26.57 -15.63 20.81
CA ILE A 4 25.36 -16.47 20.65
C ILE A 4 24.16 -15.59 20.25
N ALA A 5 24.09 -14.36 20.79
CA ALA A 5 23.04 -13.41 20.43
C ALA A 5 23.11 -12.96 18.96
N ILE A 6 24.32 -12.78 18.41
CA ILE A 6 24.52 -12.41 17.00
C ILE A 6 24.15 -13.57 16.06
N LEU A 7 24.49 -14.81 16.43
CA LEU A 7 24.17 -16.00 15.65
C LEU A 7 22.65 -16.26 15.58
N PHE A 8 21.92 -15.97 16.66
CA PHE A 8 20.45 -16.13 16.69
C PHE A 8 19.73 -15.09 15.83
N SER A 9 20.23 -13.85 15.74
CA SER A 9 19.63 -12.81 14.90
C SER A 9 19.78 -13.08 13.39
N LEU A 10 20.79 -13.82 12.95
CA LEU A 10 21.02 -14.12 11.53
C LEU A 10 20.14 -15.27 11.01
N LEU A 11 19.69 -16.18 11.88
CA LEU A 11 18.87 -17.33 11.51
C LEU A 11 17.41 -16.97 11.19
N VAL A 12 16.90 -15.84 11.71
CA VAL A 12 15.49 -15.43 11.51
C VAL A 12 15.25 -14.85 10.12
N PHE A 13 16.28 -14.34 9.43
CA PHE A 13 16.14 -13.75 8.10
C PHE A 13 16.20 -14.75 6.93
N TYR A 14 16.55 -16.02 7.17
CA TYR A 14 16.69 -17.04 6.11
C TYR A 14 15.38 -17.78 5.77
N SER A 15 14.30 -17.60 6.55
CA SER A 15 13.06 -18.38 6.39
C SER A 15 12.05 -17.80 5.38
N CYS A 16 12.37 -16.74 4.63
CA CYS A 16 11.44 -16.09 3.71
C CYS A 16 11.71 -16.34 2.22
N ASN A 17 12.32 -17.47 1.85
CA ASN A 17 12.49 -17.80 0.43
C ASN A 17 11.90 -19.18 0.10
N ASP A 18 10.58 -19.28 0.20
CA ASP A 18 9.82 -20.40 -0.32
C ASP A 18 9.76 -20.26 -1.85
N GLN A 19 10.75 -20.83 -2.55
CA GLN A 19 10.67 -20.98 -4.01
C GLN A 19 9.71 -22.11 -4.31
N GLN A 20 8.41 -21.78 -4.42
CA GLN A 20 7.41 -22.70 -4.91
C GLN A 20 7.76 -23.16 -6.33
N PRO A 21 7.80 -24.48 -6.62
CA PRO A 21 8.03 -24.98 -7.97
C PRO A 21 7.00 -24.42 -8.96
N PRO A 22 7.36 -24.17 -10.23
CA PRO A 22 6.41 -23.67 -11.21
C PRO A 22 5.29 -24.71 -11.41
N ALA A 23 4.04 -24.26 -11.18
CA ALA A 23 2.86 -25.04 -11.53
C ALA A 23 2.80 -25.24 -13.06
N ASN A 24 2.48 -26.46 -13.49
CA ASN A 24 2.25 -26.80 -14.89
C ASN A 24 1.15 -25.91 -15.49
N PRO A 25 1.26 -25.48 -16.76
CA PRO A 25 0.25 -24.62 -17.37
C PRO A 25 -1.01 -25.44 -17.69
N ALA A 26 -2.06 -25.21 -16.92
CA ALA A 26 -3.42 -25.46 -17.38
C ALA A 26 -3.83 -24.28 -18.27
N ASP A 27 -4.27 -24.59 -19.49
CA ASP A 27 -4.88 -23.66 -20.43
C ASP A 27 -6.20 -23.16 -19.84
N ASP A 28 -6.15 -21.99 -19.20
CA ASP A 28 -7.33 -21.24 -18.77
C ASP A 28 -7.17 -19.82 -19.32
N SER A 29 -8.06 -19.46 -20.26
CA SER A 29 -8.07 -18.16 -20.94
C SER A 29 -8.54 -17.00 -20.03
N THR A 30 -8.18 -17.04 -18.75
CA THR A 30 -8.15 -15.88 -17.89
C THR A 30 -6.74 -15.31 -17.96
N ALA A 31 -6.56 -14.15 -18.58
CA ALA A 31 -5.29 -13.45 -18.50
C ALA A 31 -4.88 -13.35 -17.03
N VAL A 32 -3.76 -14.00 -16.66
CA VAL A 32 -3.18 -13.85 -15.32
C VAL A 32 -2.82 -12.38 -15.19
N ILE A 33 -3.64 -11.60 -14.48
CA ILE A 33 -3.34 -10.21 -14.17
C ILE A 33 -2.18 -10.26 -13.17
N ASN A 34 -0.95 -10.17 -13.69
CA ASN A 34 0.24 -10.04 -12.87
C ASN A 34 0.29 -8.60 -12.35
N VAL A 35 -0.28 -8.37 -11.17
CA VAL A 35 -0.20 -7.08 -10.49
C VAL A 35 1.14 -6.97 -9.78
N ASN A 36 1.89 -5.91 -10.07
CA ASN A 36 3.00 -5.44 -9.24
C ASN A 36 2.49 -4.32 -8.33
N PRO A 37 2.25 -4.59 -7.02
CA PRO A 37 1.68 -3.58 -6.12
C PRO A 37 2.52 -2.32 -5.96
N GLY A 38 3.84 -2.39 -6.18
CA GLY A 38 4.72 -1.21 -6.09
C GLY A 38 4.56 -0.22 -7.23
N GLU A 39 4.09 -0.70 -8.40
CA GLU A 39 3.99 0.09 -9.64
C GLU A 39 2.54 0.34 -10.05
N ASP A 40 1.68 -0.67 -9.87
CA ASP A 40 0.30 -0.63 -10.36
C ASP A 40 -0.66 0.04 -9.39
N TRP A 41 -0.33 0.05 -8.09
CA TRP A 41 -1.20 0.64 -7.07
C TRP A 41 -0.87 2.10 -6.84
N LYS A 42 -1.94 2.87 -6.63
CA LYS A 42 -1.86 4.29 -6.34
C LYS A 42 -2.14 4.51 -4.87
N PHE A 43 -1.11 4.86 -4.11
CA PHE A 43 -1.30 5.23 -2.72
C PHE A 43 -2.00 6.59 -2.62
N GLY A 44 -3.08 6.64 -1.84
CA GLY A 44 -3.94 7.81 -1.70
C GLY A 44 -4.71 7.80 -0.39
N ILE A 45 -5.62 8.75 -0.23
CA ILE A 45 -6.39 8.97 1.00
C ILE A 45 -7.87 9.16 0.70
N ALA A 46 -8.73 8.53 1.51
CA ALA A 46 -10.15 8.84 1.52
C ALA A 46 -10.39 10.19 2.18
N LEU A 47 -11.01 11.12 1.46
CA LEU A 47 -11.15 12.51 1.94
C LEU A 47 -12.05 12.62 3.19
N TRP A 48 -12.87 11.59 3.48
CA TRP A 48 -13.59 11.45 4.75
C TRP A 48 -12.68 11.44 5.98
N THR A 49 -11.38 11.17 5.82
CA THR A 49 -10.38 11.34 6.89
C THR A 49 -10.40 12.76 7.48
N PHE A 50 -10.71 13.75 6.65
CA PHE A 50 -10.80 15.16 7.03
C PHE A 50 -12.25 15.68 7.06
N HIS A 51 -13.25 14.84 7.34
CA HIS A 51 -14.67 15.22 7.28
C HIS A 51 -15.09 16.37 8.21
N ASN A 52 -14.27 16.72 9.20
CA ASN A 52 -14.50 17.85 10.10
C ASN A 52 -13.92 19.18 9.57
N MET A 53 -13.30 19.17 8.39
CA MET A 53 -12.73 20.33 7.72
C MET A 53 -13.56 20.68 6.49
N ASN A 54 -13.39 21.90 5.96
CA ASN A 54 -13.91 22.21 4.64
C ASN A 54 -13.01 21.63 3.53
N PHE A 55 -13.51 21.64 2.29
CA PHE A 55 -12.86 20.99 1.15
C PHE A 55 -11.48 21.57 0.83
N ALA A 56 -11.32 22.90 0.94
CA ALA A 56 -10.02 23.53 0.70
C ALA A 56 -9.01 23.11 1.76
N GLU A 57 -9.41 23.15 3.04
CA GLU A 57 -8.56 22.73 4.16
C GLU A 57 -8.15 21.26 4.04
N SER A 58 -9.08 20.38 3.68
CA SER A 58 -8.78 18.96 3.52
C SER A 58 -7.85 18.70 2.33
N VAL A 59 -8.01 19.40 1.21
CA VAL A 59 -7.06 19.37 0.08
C VAL A 59 -5.68 19.89 0.49
N ASP A 60 -5.59 20.97 1.28
CA ASP A 60 -4.32 21.50 1.79
C ASP A 60 -3.60 20.47 2.68
N ARG A 61 -4.32 19.70 3.49
CA ARG A 61 -3.74 18.60 4.27
C ARG A 61 -3.20 17.50 3.38
N VAL A 62 -3.95 17.08 2.35
CA VAL A 62 -3.45 16.09 1.39
C VAL A 62 -2.17 16.59 0.72
N ASN A 63 -2.16 17.84 0.23
CA ASN A 63 -1.00 18.44 -0.41
C ASN A 63 0.22 18.47 0.51
N SER A 64 0.04 18.83 1.79
CA SER A 64 1.13 18.87 2.77
C SER A 64 1.76 17.51 3.06
N SER A 65 1.03 16.41 2.81
CA SER A 65 1.52 15.04 2.99
C SER A 65 2.27 14.49 1.78
N GLY A 66 2.27 15.21 0.66
CA GLY A 66 2.87 14.75 -0.61
C GLY A 66 2.05 13.67 -1.34
N LEU A 67 0.84 13.37 -0.87
CA LEU A 67 -0.06 12.43 -1.54
C LEU A 67 -0.64 13.02 -2.83
N LYS A 68 -0.73 12.18 -3.86
CA LYS A 68 -1.23 12.56 -5.20
C LYS A 68 -2.68 12.16 -5.46
N TYR A 69 -3.16 11.11 -4.78
CA TYR A 69 -4.45 10.52 -5.06
C TYR A 69 -5.40 10.69 -3.86
N ILE A 70 -6.63 11.06 -4.17
CA ILE A 70 -7.72 11.25 -3.23
C ILE A 70 -8.89 10.38 -3.71
N GLU A 71 -9.51 9.64 -2.79
CA GLU A 71 -10.87 9.14 -2.98
C GLU A 71 -11.85 10.21 -2.43
N PRO A 72 -12.58 10.92 -3.30
CA PRO A 72 -13.45 12.02 -2.86
C PRO A 72 -14.72 11.50 -2.20
N ASN A 73 -15.31 12.30 -1.30
CA ASN A 73 -16.63 12.07 -0.74
C ASN A 73 -17.60 13.17 -1.16
N THR A 74 -18.85 12.81 -1.49
CA THR A 74 -19.88 13.72 -2.03
C THR A 74 -20.34 14.80 -1.04
N PHE A 75 -20.21 14.55 0.27
CA PHE A 75 -20.75 15.41 1.34
C PHE A 75 -19.70 16.32 1.99
N HIS A 76 -18.66 16.72 1.25
CA HIS A 76 -17.66 17.64 1.80
C HIS A 76 -18.24 19.07 1.90
N LYS A 77 -17.99 19.74 3.02
CA LYS A 77 -18.33 21.16 3.17
C LYS A 77 -17.47 21.97 2.19
N ALA A 78 -18.08 22.63 1.20
CA ALA A 78 -17.33 23.32 0.14
C ALA A 78 -16.54 24.55 0.63
N GLY A 79 -16.91 25.13 1.79
CA GLY A 79 -16.28 26.32 2.38
C GLY A 79 -17.13 26.86 3.55
N PRO A 80 -16.73 27.96 4.19
CA PRO A 80 -17.61 28.70 5.10
C PRO A 80 -18.93 29.08 4.44
#